data_AF-A0A026VX38-F1
#
_entry.id   AF-A0A026VX38-F1
#
_cell.length_a   1.000
_cell.length_b   1.000
_cell.length_c   1.000
_cell.angle_alpha   90.00
_cell.angle_beta   90.00
_cell.angle_gamma   90.00
#
_symmetry.space_group_name_H-M   'P 1'
#
loop_
_entity.id
_entity.type
_entity.pdbx_description
1 polymer ?
#
loop_
_entity_poly.entity_id
_entity_poly.type
_entity_poly.pdbx_seq_one_letter_code
_entity_poly.pdbx_strand_id
1 'polypeptide(L)'
;MVHHHHRRRGLQASHHCVIGRRAGTCASFLHIFLLILGLWLPVLDNSGFALACGPGRGGGRRPNQRKLTPLVFKQHVPNVSENTLPASGLSEGRVSRYDPKFRDLVPNYNMDIVFKDEEGTGADRLMTQVNTCALFVTLK
;
A
#
# COMPACT_ATOMS: atom_id res chain seq x y z
N MET A 1 30.45 18.73 -45.71
CA MET A 1 30.28 18.66 -47.18
C MET A 1 30.44 17.21 -47.59
N VAL A 2 29.36 16.50 -47.92
CA VAL A 2 29.44 15.18 -48.56
C VAL A 2 28.67 15.30 -49.88
N HIS A 3 29.41 15.61 -50.94
CA HIS A 3 28.96 15.54 -52.32
C HIS A 3 29.08 14.05 -52.74
N HIS A 4 27.97 13.42 -53.12
CA HIS A 4 27.59 13.14 -54.53
C HIS A 4 28.40 11.97 -55.13
N HIS A 5 27.81 10.86 -55.57
CA HIS A 5 26.99 10.64 -56.79
C HIS A 5 27.25 9.14 -57.15
N HIS A 6 26.50 8.34 -57.90
CA HIS A 6 25.31 8.48 -58.75
C HIS A 6 24.99 7.06 -59.31
N ARG A 7 23.69 6.79 -59.58
CA ARG A 7 23.16 6.16 -60.83
C ARG A 7 23.50 4.69 -61.12
N ARG A 8 22.68 3.85 -61.77
CA ARG A 8 21.38 3.98 -62.47
C ARG A 8 20.89 2.57 -62.86
N ARG A 9 19.55 2.43 -62.87
CA ARG A 9 18.68 1.79 -63.90
C ARG A 9 18.85 0.32 -64.26
N GLY A 10 17.70 -0.36 -64.25
CA GLY A 10 17.38 -1.48 -65.13
C GLY A 10 15.94 -1.92 -64.96
N LEU A 11 14.99 -1.24 -65.62
CA LEU A 11 13.70 -1.82 -65.98
C LEU A 11 13.97 -2.95 -66.99
N GLN A 12 13.29 -4.09 -66.86
CA GLN A 12 12.52 -4.64 -67.98
C GLN A 12 11.53 -5.70 -67.50
N ALA A 13 10.26 -5.45 -67.80
CA ALA A 13 9.20 -6.44 -67.87
C ALA A 13 9.48 -7.42 -69.01
N SER A 14 9.03 -8.68 -68.90
CA SER A 14 8.61 -9.49 -70.04
C SER A 14 7.94 -10.83 -69.67
N HIS A 15 6.67 -10.91 -70.08
CA HIS A 15 6.03 -12.04 -70.79
C HIS A 15 5.65 -13.35 -70.06
N HIS A 16 4.33 -13.46 -69.83
CA HIS A 16 3.44 -14.56 -70.20
C HIS A 16 3.99 -16.01 -70.19
N CYS A 17 3.38 -16.84 -69.34
CA CYS A 17 3.01 -18.20 -69.75
C CYS A 17 1.64 -18.57 -69.14
N VAL A 18 0.62 -18.54 -69.98
CA VAL A 18 -0.69 -19.14 -69.74
C VAL A 18 -0.53 -20.64 -69.97
N ILE A 19 -0.73 -21.45 -68.93
CA ILE A 19 -1.01 -22.87 -69.09
C ILE A 19 -2.27 -23.18 -68.30
N GLY A 20 -3.41 -23.11 -68.99
CA GLY A 20 -4.64 -23.72 -68.52
C GLY A 20 -4.54 -25.23 -68.63
N ARG A 21 -4.92 -25.94 -67.56
CA ARG A 21 -5.49 -27.29 -67.67
C ARG A 21 -6.67 -27.42 -66.71
N ARG A 22 -7.85 -27.53 -67.31
CA ARG A 22 -9.10 -27.99 -66.68
C ARG A 22 -8.92 -29.43 -66.20
N ALA A 23 -9.24 -29.71 -64.94
CA ALA A 23 -9.78 -30.99 -64.47
C ALA A 23 -10.27 -30.84 -63.03
N GLY A 24 -11.42 -30.17 -62.87
CA GLY A 24 -12.15 -30.07 -61.62
C GLY A 24 -12.81 -31.41 -61.29
N THR A 25 -12.44 -32.00 -60.14
CA THR A 25 -13.23 -32.88 -59.26
C THR A 25 -12.33 -33.44 -58.16
N CYS A 26 -11.08 -33.82 -58.45
CA CYS A 26 -10.16 -34.38 -57.44
C CYS A 26 -9.63 -33.31 -56.45
N ALA A 27 -9.31 -32.11 -56.93
CA ALA A 27 -8.86 -31.00 -56.10
C ALA A 27 -9.95 -30.48 -55.15
N SER A 28 -11.21 -30.54 -55.58
CA SER A 28 -12.37 -30.13 -54.77
C SER A 28 -12.62 -31.08 -53.61
N PHE A 29 -12.52 -32.40 -53.80
CA PHE A 29 -12.69 -33.35 -52.69
C PHE A 29 -11.57 -33.23 -51.66
N LEU A 30 -10.33 -33.05 -52.10
CA LEU A 30 -9.20 -32.79 -51.19
C LEU A 30 -9.36 -31.45 -50.44
N HIS A 31 -9.82 -30.39 -51.10
CA HIS A 31 -10.11 -29.13 -50.43
C HIS A 31 -11.27 -29.24 -49.45
N ILE A 32 -12.34 -29.95 -49.79
CA ILE A 32 -13.45 -30.22 -48.87
C ILE A 32 -12.95 -31.02 -47.66
N PHE A 33 -12.10 -32.03 -47.88
CA PHE A 33 -11.51 -32.82 -46.81
C PHE A 33 -10.60 -31.98 -45.91
N LEU A 34 -9.78 -31.10 -46.48
CA LEU A 34 -8.93 -30.16 -45.72
C LEU A 34 -9.74 -29.10 -44.96
N LEU A 35 -10.87 -28.65 -45.52
CA LEU A 35 -11.80 -27.73 -44.83
C LEU A 35 -12.51 -28.43 -43.67
N ILE A 36 -12.93 -29.68 -43.85
CA ILE A 36 -13.52 -30.49 -42.79
C ILE A 36 -12.47 -30.79 -41.72
N LEU A 37 -11.26 -31.23 -42.08
CA LEU A 37 -10.20 -31.47 -41.10
C LEU A 37 -9.86 -30.16 -40.35
N GLY A 38 -9.71 -29.03 -41.05
CA GLY A 38 -9.43 -27.74 -40.43
C GLY A 38 -10.55 -27.20 -39.53
N LEU A 39 -11.80 -27.57 -39.81
CA LEU A 39 -12.96 -27.23 -38.97
C LEU A 39 -13.09 -28.15 -37.75
N TRP A 40 -12.61 -29.39 -37.84
CA TRP A 40 -12.68 -30.39 -36.77
C TRP A 40 -11.40 -30.47 -35.91
N LEU A 41 -10.25 -30.02 -36.40
CA LEU A 41 -9.01 -29.88 -35.62
C LEU A 41 -9.20 -29.05 -34.34
N PRO A 42 -9.80 -27.84 -34.36
CA PRO A 42 -10.01 -27.05 -33.15
C PRO A 42 -11.08 -27.62 -32.20
N VAL A 43 -11.83 -28.66 -32.63
CA VAL A 43 -12.80 -29.38 -31.79
C VAL A 43 -12.17 -30.60 -31.12
N LEU A 44 -11.17 -31.23 -31.74
CA LEU A 44 -10.36 -32.31 -31.15
C LEU A 44 -9.21 -31.79 -30.27
N ASP A 45 -8.77 -30.56 -30.50
CA ASP A 45 -7.86 -29.83 -29.62
C ASP A 45 -8.62 -29.40 -28.36
N ASN A 46 -8.93 -30.39 -27.53
CA ASN A 46 -9.38 -30.28 -26.15
C ASN A 46 -8.23 -29.69 -25.30
N SER A 47 -7.75 -28.51 -25.70
CA SER A 47 -6.98 -27.57 -24.89
C SER A 47 -7.92 -26.80 -23.97
N GLY A 48 -8.98 -27.48 -23.51
CA GLY A 48 -9.64 -27.13 -22.28
C GLY A 48 -8.58 -27.08 -21.19
N PHE A 49 -8.61 -25.98 -20.44
CA PHE A 49 -7.76 -25.71 -19.28
C PHE A 49 -6.35 -25.20 -19.60
N ALA A 50 -6.27 -24.05 -20.28
CA ALA A 50 -5.27 -23.06 -19.88
C ALA A 50 -5.55 -22.66 -18.41
N LEU A 51 -5.00 -23.43 -17.46
CA LEU A 51 -4.90 -23.04 -16.06
C LEU A 51 -3.87 -21.91 -15.97
N ALA A 52 -4.26 -20.72 -16.42
CA ALA A 52 -3.52 -19.51 -16.11
C ALA A 52 -3.62 -19.30 -14.59
N CYS A 53 -2.68 -19.87 -13.85
CA CYS A 53 -2.48 -19.57 -12.45
C CYS A 53 -2.13 -18.08 -12.35
N GLY A 54 -3.13 -17.24 -12.05
CA GLY A 54 -2.89 -15.86 -11.62
C GLY A 54 -1.96 -15.83 -10.40
N PRO A 55 -1.32 -14.68 -10.10
CA PRO A 55 -0.33 -14.57 -9.03
C PRO A 55 -0.85 -15.24 -7.75
N GLY A 56 -0.20 -16.33 -7.36
CA GLY A 56 -0.65 -17.21 -6.29
C GLY A 56 -0.84 -16.49 -4.96
N ARG A 57 -1.64 -17.07 -4.06
CA ARG A 57 -1.93 -16.51 -2.73
C ARG A 57 -0.61 -16.16 -2.03
N GLY A 58 -0.34 -14.86 -1.89
CA GLY A 58 0.86 -14.35 -1.25
C GLY A 58 1.03 -14.94 0.15
N GLY A 59 2.10 -15.72 0.34
CA GLY A 59 2.46 -16.30 1.62
C GLY A 59 3.06 -15.23 2.53
N GLY A 60 2.21 -14.47 3.20
CA GLY A 60 2.61 -13.48 4.19
C GLY A 60 1.58 -13.38 5.30
N ARG A 61 2.00 -13.59 6.55
CA ARG A 61 1.15 -13.21 7.70
C ARG A 61 1.28 -11.71 7.89
N ARG A 62 0.17 -10.99 7.84
CA ARG A 62 0.12 -9.58 8.25
C ARG A 62 0.54 -9.51 9.73
N PRO A 63 1.45 -8.60 10.12
CA PRO A 63 1.78 -8.42 11.53
C PRO A 63 0.50 -8.09 12.30
N ASN A 64 0.26 -8.83 13.38
CA ASN A 64 -0.92 -8.62 14.19
C ASN A 64 -0.76 -7.30 14.94
N GLN A 65 -1.71 -6.38 14.75
CA GLN A 65 -1.73 -5.15 15.52
C GLN A 65 -1.92 -5.51 17.00
N ARG A 66 -1.21 -4.82 17.88
CA ARG A 66 -1.39 -5.00 19.33
C ARG A 66 -2.84 -4.65 19.67
N LYS A 67 -3.56 -5.61 20.24
CA LYS A 67 -4.93 -5.37 20.72
C LYS A 67 -4.84 -4.48 21.96
N LEU A 68 -5.47 -3.31 21.90
CA LEU A 68 -5.60 -2.41 23.05
C LEU A 68 -6.73 -2.93 23.93
N THR A 69 -6.42 -3.30 25.17
CA THR A 69 -7.43 -3.68 26.17
C THR A 69 -7.85 -2.44 26.94
N PRO A 70 -9.16 -2.12 27.01
CA PRO A 70 -9.62 -0.99 27.81
C PRO A 70 -9.32 -1.22 29.29
N LEU A 71 -9.05 -0.14 30.03
CA LEU A 71 -8.90 -0.21 31.48
C LEU A 71 -10.27 -0.38 32.13
N VAL A 72 -10.34 -1.26 33.14
CA VAL A 72 -11.51 -1.43 34.00
C VAL A 72 -11.59 -0.28 35.01
N PHE A 73 -12.79 0.04 35.50
CA PHE A 73 -12.97 1.05 36.54
C PHE A 73 -12.05 0.78 37.75
N LYS A 74 -11.31 1.81 38.20
CA LYS A 74 -10.26 1.77 39.24
C LYS A 74 -9.01 0.92 38.93
N GLN A 75 -8.88 0.39 37.73
CA GLN A 75 -7.64 -0.24 37.30
C GLN A 75 -6.57 0.83 37.01
N HIS A 76 -5.33 0.58 37.42
CA HIS A 76 -4.16 1.36 37.07
C HIS A 76 -3.09 0.43 36.49
N VAL A 77 -2.28 0.96 35.57
CA VAL A 77 -1.20 0.21 34.91
C VAL A 77 0.06 1.08 34.97
N PRO A 78 1.17 0.60 35.53
CA PRO A 78 1.38 -0.70 36.19
C PRO A 78 0.56 -0.86 37.49
N ASN A 79 0.33 -2.10 37.96
CA ASN A 79 -0.45 -2.40 39.18
C ASN A 79 0.39 -2.15 40.45
N VAL A 80 0.84 -0.92 40.61
CA VAL A 80 1.62 -0.40 41.74
C VAL A 80 1.15 1.02 42.02
N SER A 81 1.40 1.55 43.21
CA SER A 81 1.01 2.92 43.53
C SER A 81 1.75 3.95 42.67
N GLU A 82 1.09 5.08 42.41
CA GLU A 82 1.59 6.17 41.56
C GLU A 82 2.99 6.65 41.95
N ASN A 83 3.24 6.81 43.26
CA ASN A 83 4.49 7.40 43.78
C ASN A 83 5.65 6.39 43.90
N THR A 84 5.58 5.26 43.19
CA THR A 84 6.64 4.25 43.18
C THR A 84 7.60 4.48 42.03
N LEU A 85 8.87 4.10 42.21
CA LEU A 85 9.92 4.20 41.18
C LEU A 85 9.55 3.58 39.81
N PRO A 86 8.88 2.41 39.72
CA PRO A 86 8.45 1.86 38.44
C PRO A 86 7.24 2.57 37.79
N ALA A 87 6.59 3.52 38.49
CA ALA A 87 5.46 4.29 37.99
C ALA A 87 5.86 5.76 37.77
N SER A 88 5.27 6.70 38.52
CA SER A 88 5.52 8.15 38.37
C SER A 88 6.71 8.64 39.20
N GLY A 89 7.28 7.80 40.06
CA GLY A 89 8.41 8.18 40.92
C GLY A 89 8.00 8.98 42.16
N LEU A 90 8.99 9.56 42.85
CA LEU A 90 8.76 10.31 44.08
C LEU A 90 8.20 11.71 43.77
N SER A 91 7.18 12.12 44.51
CA SER A 91 6.60 13.47 44.38
C SER A 91 7.57 14.55 44.84
N GLU A 92 7.81 15.56 44.00
CA GLU A 92 8.75 16.64 44.30
C GLU A 92 8.15 17.84 45.07
N GLY A 93 6.88 17.74 45.47
CA GLY A 93 6.13 18.80 46.16
C GLY A 93 5.24 19.63 45.23
N ARG A 94 4.45 20.54 45.84
CA ARG A 94 3.54 21.44 45.13
C ARG A 94 4.32 22.57 44.46
N VAL A 95 3.92 22.93 43.24
CA VAL A 95 4.48 24.08 42.51
C VAL A 95 3.49 25.25 42.54
N SER A 96 3.87 26.35 43.18
CA SER A 96 3.16 27.62 43.16
C SER A 96 3.66 28.52 42.03
N ARG A 97 2.87 29.52 41.65
CA ARG A 97 3.20 30.48 40.57
C ARG A 97 4.47 31.30 40.85
N TYR A 98 4.80 31.51 42.12
CA TYR A 98 5.98 32.27 42.55
C TYR A 98 7.22 31.39 42.72
N ASP A 99 7.08 30.07 42.63
CA ASP A 99 8.19 29.15 42.85
C ASP A 99 9.12 29.14 41.64
N PRO A 100 10.44 28.97 41.84
CA PRO A 100 11.38 28.87 40.74
C PRO A 100 11.02 27.73 39.79
N LYS A 101 10.50 26.60 40.30
CA LYS A 101 10.05 25.43 39.52
C LYS A 101 8.91 25.74 38.53
N PHE A 102 8.17 26.83 38.74
CA PHE A 102 7.08 27.22 37.83
C PHE A 102 7.60 27.57 36.42
N ARG A 103 8.86 28.03 36.32
CA ARG A 103 9.50 28.35 35.04
C ARG A 103 9.72 27.13 34.14
N ASP A 104 9.72 25.93 34.73
CA ASP A 104 9.92 24.67 34.02
C ASP A 104 8.61 24.13 33.41
N LEU A 105 7.47 24.69 33.82
CA LEU A 105 6.16 24.37 33.25
C LEU A 105 5.99 25.10 31.92
N VAL A 106 5.61 24.35 30.89
CA VAL A 106 5.41 24.84 29.54
C VAL A 106 3.92 24.79 29.20
N PRO A 107 3.33 25.87 28.66
CA PRO A 107 1.94 25.87 28.24
C PRO A 107 1.74 25.04 26.96
N ASN A 108 0.67 24.25 26.93
CA ASN A 108 0.25 23.47 25.78
C ASN A 108 -0.89 24.18 25.02
N TYR A 109 -0.62 24.55 23.77
CA TYR A 109 -1.57 25.22 22.86
C TYR A 109 -2.01 24.32 21.69
N ASN A 110 -1.96 23.00 21.85
CA ASN A 110 -2.42 22.09 20.82
C ASN A 110 -3.93 22.28 20.55
N MET A 111 -4.29 22.47 19.27
CA MET A 111 -5.66 22.64 18.81
C MET A 111 -6.48 21.34 18.86
N ASP A 112 -5.82 20.18 18.89
CA ASP A 112 -6.49 18.87 18.96
C ASP A 112 -6.97 18.51 20.38
N ILE A 113 -6.59 19.31 21.38
CA ILE A 113 -6.91 19.08 22.79
C ILE A 113 -7.88 20.15 23.26
N VAL A 114 -9.06 19.73 23.71
CA VAL A 114 -10.05 20.61 24.34
C VAL A 114 -9.77 20.66 25.85
N PHE A 115 -9.31 21.82 26.33
CA PHE A 115 -9.10 22.09 27.75
C PHE A 115 -10.39 22.64 28.38
N LYS A 116 -10.70 22.22 29.62
CA LYS A 116 -11.92 22.64 30.33
C LYS A 116 -11.79 24.07 30.87
N ASP A 117 -10.67 24.39 31.54
CA ASP A 117 -10.31 25.73 32.08
C ASP A 117 -11.49 26.47 32.72
N GLU A 118 -12.12 25.83 33.72
CA GLU A 118 -13.29 26.37 34.41
C GLU A 118 -12.96 27.57 35.31
N GLU A 119 -11.69 27.71 35.67
CA GLU A 119 -11.15 28.80 36.45
C GLU A 119 -10.82 30.04 35.59
N GLY A 120 -10.74 29.89 34.27
CA GLY A 120 -10.36 30.97 33.34
C GLY A 120 -8.93 31.48 33.55
N THR A 121 -8.06 30.69 34.17
CA THR A 121 -6.67 31.07 34.50
C THR A 121 -5.66 30.45 33.53
N GLY A 122 -6.07 29.45 32.75
CA GLY A 122 -5.20 28.69 31.86
C GLY A 122 -4.30 27.70 32.59
N ALA A 123 -4.58 27.37 33.86
CA ALA A 123 -3.75 26.46 34.65
C ALA A 123 -3.69 25.05 34.04
N ASP A 124 -4.80 24.55 33.50
CA ASP A 124 -4.90 23.25 32.81
C ASP A 124 -3.92 23.09 31.63
N ARG A 125 -3.41 24.20 31.10
CA ARG A 125 -2.49 24.21 29.96
C ARG A 125 -1.04 24.06 30.38
N LEU A 126 -0.70 24.39 31.61
CA LEU A 126 0.68 24.38 32.11
C LEU A 126 1.05 22.98 32.56
N MET A 127 2.03 22.37 31.88
CA MET A 127 2.50 21.01 32.17
C MET A 127 4.02 20.91 32.02
N THR A 128 4.63 19.89 32.62
CA THR A 128 6.06 19.62 32.47
C THR A 128 6.36 19.04 31.08
N GLN A 129 7.56 19.31 30.58
CA GLN A 129 8.06 18.61 29.40
C GLN A 129 8.57 17.23 29.82
N VAL A 130 7.81 16.17 29.53
CA VAL A 130 8.22 14.78 29.79
C VAL A 130 8.81 14.17 28.53
N ASN A 131 10.12 13.92 28.55
CA ASN A 131 10.79 13.15 27.49
C ASN A 131 10.48 11.64 27.54
N THR A 132 9.82 11.17 28.61
CA THR A 132 9.34 9.78 28.75
C THR A 132 8.07 9.74 29.59
N CYS A 133 6.94 9.44 28.95
CA CYS A 133 5.75 8.80 29.51
C CYS A 133 5.38 9.12 30.98
N ALA A 134 5.21 10.39 31.32
CA ALA A 134 4.54 10.83 32.56
C ALA A 134 3.76 12.13 32.28
N LEU A 135 2.99 12.11 31.19
CA LEU A 135 2.18 13.25 30.80
C LEU A 135 0.91 13.20 31.66
N PHE A 136 0.60 14.30 32.33
CA PHE A 136 -0.39 14.49 33.42
C PHE A 136 0.19 14.42 34.84
N VAL A 137 1.13 15.32 35.15
CA VAL A 137 1.25 15.81 36.55
C VAL A 137 0.02 16.66 36.84
N THR A 138 -0.86 16.13 37.67
CA THR A 138 -2.02 16.78 38.25
C THR A 138 -1.58 18.01 39.05
N LEU A 139 -1.89 19.21 38.59
CA LEU A 139 -1.93 20.39 39.46
C LEU A 139 -3.17 20.23 40.34
N LYS A 140 -2.97 19.87 41.60
CA LYS A 140 -4.01 19.84 42.64
C LYS A 140 -3.79 20.97 43.65
#